data_AF-A0A3D4T0E4-F1
#
_entry.id   AF-A0A3D4T0E4-F1
#
_cell.length_a   1.000
_cell.length_b   1.000
_cell.length_c   1.000
_cell.angle_alpha   90.00
_cell.angle_beta   90.00
_cell.angle_gamma   90.00
#
_symmetry.space_group_name_H-M   'P 1'
#
loop_
_entity.id
_entity.type
_entity.pdbx_description
1 polymer ?
#
loop_
_entity_poly.entity_id
_entity_poly.type
_entity_poly.pdbx_seq_one_letter_code
_entity_poly.pdbx_strand_id
1 'polypeptide(L)'
;MTPTDLLDRANHLPFSEEERDVLHEALALARETGDEDTEYRARLALTASYRSIDDSPSFLTHFSAAASMHDRDPQRFPGESDGSYPHLFWQYKEAVEIITSSVFFSREQAAAILDQMDEHFRAAGVPATAVDIARREDAVLNGDPATALALQARVEADEEAGVRDPFDDCPTCRLAGRMYLDLATGGTAAARDSLMAILQAGDIGCRNEPEGAL
;
A
#
# COMPACT_ATOMS: atom_id res chain seq x y z
N MET A 1 9.63 30.51 6.89
CA MET A 1 9.53 29.05 6.83
C MET A 1 8.42 28.75 5.86
N THR A 2 8.75 28.09 4.76
CA THR A 2 7.80 27.71 3.70
C THR A 2 7.14 26.36 4.05
N PRO A 3 6.04 25.97 3.39
CA PRO A 3 5.50 24.61 3.51
C PRO A 3 6.56 23.54 3.24
N THR A 4 7.38 23.74 2.19
CA THR A 4 8.45 22.81 1.82
C THR A 4 9.53 22.70 2.90
N ASP A 5 9.94 23.81 3.52
CA ASP A 5 10.92 23.80 4.62
C ASP A 5 10.44 22.92 5.80
N LEU A 6 9.13 22.94 6.09
CA LEU A 6 8.53 22.13 7.14
C LEU A 6 8.49 20.65 6.75
N LEU A 7 8.09 20.35 5.52
CA LEU A 7 8.06 18.97 5.02
C LEU A 7 9.47 18.35 5.01
N ASP A 8 10.48 19.08 4.54
CA ASP A 8 11.87 18.64 4.53
C ASP A 8 12.38 18.38 5.95
N ARG A 9 12.01 19.24 6.92
CA ARG A 9 12.31 19.00 8.33
C ARG A 9 11.66 17.72 8.85
N ALA A 10 10.38 17.49 8.54
CA ALA A 10 9.67 16.30 8.98
C ALA A 10 10.32 15.00 8.47
N ASN A 11 10.81 15.00 7.22
CA ASN A 11 11.49 13.85 6.61
C ASN A 11 12.78 13.44 7.34
N HIS A 12 13.32 14.29 8.20
CA HIS A 12 14.51 14.00 9.02
C HIS A 12 14.17 13.58 10.46
N LEU A 13 12.89 13.54 10.83
CA LEU A 13 12.43 13.09 12.14
C LEU A 13 12.04 11.59 12.06
N PRO A 14 12.23 10.83 13.15
CA PRO A 14 11.67 9.49 13.24
C PRO A 14 10.15 9.56 13.29
N PHE A 15 9.46 8.47 12.91
CA PHE A 15 8.02 8.35 13.06
C PHE A 15 7.63 8.57 14.54
N SER A 16 7.01 9.71 14.80
CA SER A 16 6.80 10.22 16.15
C SER A 16 5.68 11.26 16.16
N GLU A 17 5.24 11.66 17.36
CA GLU A 17 4.28 12.75 17.49
C GLU A 17 4.86 14.08 16.99
N GLU A 18 6.14 14.35 17.25
CA GLU A 18 6.82 15.56 16.75
C GLU A 18 6.85 15.61 15.22
N GLU A 19 7.14 14.49 14.56
CA GLU A 19 7.11 14.39 13.10
C GLU A 19 5.71 14.71 12.55
N ARG A 20 4.67 14.12 13.13
CA ARG A 20 3.27 14.40 12.73
C ARG A 20 2.86 15.85 12.96
N ASP A 21 3.29 16.47 14.06
CA ASP A 21 2.99 17.88 14.33
C ASP A 21 3.59 18.79 13.25
N VAL A 22 4.85 18.54 12.84
CA VAL A 22 5.51 19.28 11.76
C VAL A 22 4.83 19.02 10.41
N LEU A 23 4.41 17.78 10.13
CA LEU A 23 3.66 17.45 8.90
C LEU A 23 2.29 18.15 8.85
N HIS A 24 1.58 18.25 9.98
CA HIS A 24 0.32 18.99 10.06
C HIS A 24 0.54 20.50 9.89
N GLU A 25 1.62 21.05 10.42
CA GLU A 25 2.01 22.45 10.18
C GLU A 25 2.30 22.69 8.69
N ALA A 26 3.07 21.79 8.05
CA ALA A 26 3.35 21.85 6.62
C ALA A 26 2.08 21.82 5.78
N LEU A 27 1.16 20.89 6.10
CA LEU A 27 -0.12 20.74 5.42
C LEU A 27 -1.02 21.97 5.60
N ALA A 28 -1.10 22.51 6.81
CA ALA A 28 -1.89 23.71 7.09
C ALA A 28 -1.37 24.91 6.28
N LEU A 29 -0.06 25.15 6.32
CA LEU A 29 0.56 26.26 5.59
C LEU A 29 0.47 26.10 4.07
N ALA A 30 0.61 24.87 3.56
CA ALA A 30 0.44 24.56 2.14
C ALA A 30 -0.97 24.94 1.66
N ARG A 31 -2.01 24.56 2.43
CA ARG A 31 -3.40 24.90 2.12
C ARG A 31 -3.68 26.39 2.19
N GLU A 32 -3.11 27.09 3.18
CA GLU A 32 -3.26 28.55 3.32
C GLU A 32 -2.60 29.32 2.18
N THR A 33 -1.48 28.82 1.66
CA THR A 33 -0.71 29.46 0.59
C THR A 33 -1.09 28.99 -0.81
N GLY A 34 -1.91 27.95 -0.94
CA GLY A 34 -2.30 27.35 -2.22
C GLY A 34 -1.22 26.48 -2.86
N ASP A 35 -0.24 26.03 -2.07
CA ASP A 35 0.82 25.11 -2.51
C ASP A 35 0.29 23.67 -2.53
N GLU A 36 -0.45 23.32 -3.59
CA GLU A 36 -1.02 21.97 -3.73
C GLU A 36 0.07 20.88 -3.84
N ASP A 37 1.29 21.20 -4.28
CA ASP A 37 2.36 20.22 -4.44
C ASP A 37 2.86 19.78 -3.06
N THR A 38 3.10 20.73 -2.15
CA THR A 38 3.46 20.40 -0.77
C THR A 38 2.28 19.76 -0.02
N GLU A 39 1.04 20.20 -0.28
CA GLU A 39 -0.15 19.55 0.31
C GLU A 39 -0.21 18.07 -0.04
N TYR A 40 -0.03 17.71 -1.32
CA TYR A 40 -0.05 16.32 -1.77
C TYR A 40 1.01 15.47 -1.06
N ARG A 41 2.25 15.97 -1.01
CA ARG A 41 3.39 15.26 -0.39
C ARG A 41 3.22 15.12 1.12
N ALA A 42 2.77 16.17 1.81
CA ALA A 42 2.50 16.12 3.24
C ALA A 42 1.41 15.11 3.60
N ARG A 43 0.36 14.98 2.75
CA ARG A 43 -0.67 13.95 2.93
C ARG A 43 -0.09 12.54 2.80
N LEU A 44 0.76 12.29 1.81
CA LEU A 44 1.40 10.98 1.63
C LEU A 44 2.41 10.66 2.74
N ALA A 45 3.11 11.66 3.28
CA ALA A 45 3.95 11.47 4.46
C ALA A 45 3.10 11.13 5.71
N LEU A 46 1.97 11.81 5.90
CA LEU A 46 1.04 11.51 6.99
C LEU A 46 0.43 10.10 6.88
N THR A 47 0.14 9.59 5.68
CA THR A 47 -0.31 8.20 5.55
C THR A 47 0.77 7.22 6.02
N ALA A 48 2.03 7.42 5.65
CA ALA A 48 3.12 6.57 6.13
C ALA A 48 3.28 6.63 7.67
N SER A 49 3.22 7.82 8.26
CA SER A 49 3.33 8.00 9.72
C SER A 49 2.13 7.39 10.48
N TYR A 50 0.91 7.54 9.98
CA TYR A 50 -0.26 6.93 10.61
C TYR A 50 -0.29 5.41 10.44
N ARG A 51 0.24 4.90 9.33
CA ARG A 51 0.41 3.45 9.13
C ARG A 51 1.36 2.85 10.18
N SER A 52 2.43 3.56 10.56
CA SER A 52 3.40 3.06 11.53
C SER A 52 2.85 2.93 12.96
N ILE A 53 1.69 3.51 13.25
CA ILE A 53 1.00 3.43 14.55
C ILE A 53 -0.39 2.80 14.44
N ASP A 54 -0.71 2.19 13.29
CA ASP A 54 -1.99 1.56 12.98
C ASP A 54 -3.24 2.46 13.14
N ASP A 55 -3.09 3.78 12.95
CA ASP A 55 -4.22 4.73 12.96
C ASP A 55 -4.92 4.76 11.60
N SER A 56 -5.75 3.75 11.35
CA SER A 56 -6.48 3.56 10.09
C SER A 56 -7.41 4.73 9.72
N PRO A 57 -8.20 5.33 10.64
CA PRO A 57 -9.03 6.49 10.29
C PRO A 57 -8.22 7.69 9.78
N SER A 58 -7.11 8.02 10.44
CA SER A 58 -6.24 9.13 10.03
C SER A 58 -5.54 8.81 8.71
N PHE A 59 -5.04 7.58 8.54
CA PHE A 59 -4.50 7.08 7.27
C PHE A 59 -5.49 7.29 6.12
N LEU A 60 -6.73 6.78 6.25
CA LEU A 60 -7.74 6.83 5.19
C LEU A 60 -8.16 8.28 4.86
N THR A 61 -8.13 9.17 5.86
CA THR A 61 -8.42 10.60 5.67
C THR A 61 -7.38 11.26 4.76
N HIS A 62 -6.10 11.01 4.99
CA HIS A 62 -5.03 11.60 4.17
C HIS A 62 -4.91 10.90 2.80
N PHE A 63 -5.05 9.58 2.77
CA PHE A 63 -5.06 8.78 1.54
C PHE A 63 -6.16 9.22 0.58
N SER A 64 -7.41 9.30 1.03
CA SER A 64 -8.55 9.68 0.16
C SER A 64 -8.38 11.08 -0.43
N ALA A 65 -7.83 12.02 0.34
CA ALA A 65 -7.51 13.35 -0.16
C ALA A 65 -6.40 13.31 -1.22
N ALA A 66 -5.30 12.58 -0.99
CA ALA A 66 -4.23 12.43 -1.97
C ALA A 66 -4.71 11.73 -3.26
N ALA A 67 -5.50 10.66 -3.13
CA ALA A 67 -6.14 9.99 -4.28
C ALA A 67 -7.04 10.95 -5.08
N SER A 68 -7.83 11.79 -4.40
CA SER A 68 -8.65 12.81 -5.07
C SER A 68 -7.81 13.89 -5.78
N MET A 69 -6.59 14.18 -5.31
CA MET A 69 -5.67 15.08 -6.02
C MET A 69 -5.15 14.40 -7.29
N HIS A 70 -4.72 13.13 -7.18
CA HIS A 70 -4.32 12.30 -8.32
C HIS A 70 -5.43 12.22 -9.37
N ASP A 71 -6.68 11.97 -8.98
CA ASP A 71 -7.82 11.90 -9.91
C ASP A 71 -8.03 13.17 -10.73
N ARG A 72 -7.76 14.34 -10.13
CA ARG A 72 -7.91 15.64 -10.80
C ARG A 72 -6.79 15.89 -11.81
N ASP A 73 -5.56 15.54 -11.47
CA ASP A 73 -4.38 15.77 -12.31
C ASP A 73 -3.28 14.74 -12.01
N PRO A 74 -3.33 13.55 -12.66
CA PRO A 74 -2.35 12.49 -12.44
C PRO A 74 -0.92 12.87 -12.86
N GLN A 75 -0.76 13.86 -13.75
CA GLN A 75 0.56 14.32 -14.20
C GLN A 75 1.22 15.19 -13.13
N ARG A 76 0.43 16.03 -12.45
CA ARG A 76 0.91 16.87 -11.35
C ARG A 76 1.04 16.09 -10.04
N PHE A 77 0.12 15.18 -9.76
CA PHE A 77 0.07 14.38 -8.54
C PHE A 77 0.26 12.90 -8.89
N PRO A 78 1.48 12.45 -9.23
CA PRO A 78 1.72 11.12 -9.75
C PRO A 78 1.54 10.04 -8.68
N GLY A 79 1.17 8.83 -9.13
CA GLY A 79 1.08 7.64 -8.28
C GLY A 79 2.45 7.17 -7.76
N GLU A 80 3.47 7.35 -8.59
CA GLU A 80 4.88 7.09 -8.29
C GLU A 80 5.59 8.39 -7.86
N SER A 81 6.25 8.37 -6.71
CA SER A 81 7.16 9.45 -6.29
C SER A 81 8.57 9.23 -6.86
N ASP A 82 9.38 10.30 -6.81
CA ASP A 82 10.81 10.28 -7.11
C ASP A 82 11.68 9.79 -5.93
N GLY A 83 11.04 9.25 -4.88
CA GLY A 83 11.69 8.83 -3.63
C GLY A 83 11.81 9.92 -2.56
N SER A 84 11.39 11.16 -2.84
CA SER A 84 11.39 12.24 -1.84
C SER A 84 10.19 12.22 -0.87
N TYR A 85 9.19 11.41 -1.17
CA TYR A 85 8.00 11.17 -0.34
C TYR A 85 7.39 9.79 -0.68
N PRO A 86 6.45 9.25 0.12
CA PRO A 86 5.86 7.94 -0.14
C PRO A 86 5.09 7.87 -1.47
N HIS A 87 5.11 6.72 -2.15
CA HIS A 87 4.33 6.49 -3.37
C HIS A 87 2.84 6.35 -3.05
N LEU A 88 1.95 7.07 -3.73
CA LEU A 88 0.49 6.90 -3.58
C LEU A 88 0.05 5.48 -3.93
N PHE A 89 0.62 4.88 -4.97
CA PHE A 89 0.30 3.50 -5.36
C PHE A 89 0.70 2.47 -4.31
N TRP A 90 1.74 2.74 -3.52
CA TRP A 90 2.01 1.94 -2.32
C TRP A 90 0.90 2.13 -1.28
N GLN A 91 0.47 3.37 -1.03
CA GLN A 91 -0.61 3.65 -0.08
C GLN A 91 -1.96 3.04 -0.50
N TYR A 92 -2.21 2.83 -1.79
CA TYR A 92 -3.39 2.08 -2.25
C TYR A 92 -3.42 0.65 -1.71
N LYS A 93 -2.29 -0.05 -1.67
CA LYS A 93 -2.21 -1.41 -1.13
C LYS A 93 -2.61 -1.42 0.35
N GLU A 94 -2.06 -0.49 1.12
CA GLU A 94 -2.38 -0.32 2.54
C GLU A 94 -3.86 0.06 2.74
N ALA A 95 -4.41 0.95 1.91
CA ALA A 95 -5.82 1.33 1.95
C ALA A 95 -6.75 0.14 1.65
N VAL A 96 -6.40 -0.65 0.64
CA VAL A 96 -7.10 -1.89 0.28
C VAL A 96 -7.07 -2.86 1.45
N GLU A 97 -5.90 -3.14 2.04
CA GLU A 97 -5.76 -4.02 3.21
C GLU A 97 -6.67 -3.56 4.37
N ILE A 98 -6.63 -2.26 4.72
CA ILE A 98 -7.47 -1.69 5.78
C ILE A 98 -8.96 -1.87 5.49
N ILE A 99 -9.38 -1.63 4.24
CA ILE A 99 -10.80 -1.66 3.87
C ILE A 99 -11.31 -3.09 3.75
N THR A 100 -10.57 -4.01 3.11
CA THR A 100 -11.02 -5.39 2.86
C THR A 100 -11.03 -6.24 4.13
N SER A 101 -10.15 -5.95 5.09
CA SER A 101 -10.06 -6.66 6.37
C SER A 101 -11.02 -6.12 7.44
N SER A 102 -11.67 -4.98 7.19
CA SER A 102 -12.48 -4.28 8.18
C SER A 102 -13.97 -4.59 8.05
N VAL A 103 -14.62 -4.78 9.20
CA VAL A 103 -16.08 -4.97 9.30
C VAL A 103 -16.87 -3.66 9.18
N PHE A 104 -16.20 -2.51 9.17
CA PHE A 104 -16.84 -1.20 9.06
C PHE A 104 -17.18 -0.82 7.61
N PHE A 105 -16.56 -1.48 6.64
CA PHE A 105 -16.83 -1.26 5.22
C PHE A 105 -17.68 -2.38 4.64
N SER A 106 -18.60 -2.00 3.76
CA SER A 106 -19.38 -2.95 2.99
C SER A 106 -18.53 -3.67 1.95
N ARG A 107 -19.01 -4.83 1.49
CA ARG A 107 -18.38 -5.56 0.37
C ARG A 107 -18.34 -4.74 -0.92
N GLU A 108 -19.33 -3.88 -1.13
CA GLU A 108 -19.35 -2.96 -2.28
C GLU A 108 -18.22 -1.92 -2.18
N GLN A 109 -17.96 -1.36 -0.99
CA GLN A 109 -16.83 -0.45 -0.78
C GLN A 109 -15.48 -1.14 -0.93
N ALA A 110 -15.35 -2.38 -0.43
CA ALA A 110 -14.15 -3.19 -0.61
C ALA A 110 -13.87 -3.50 -2.10
N ALA A 111 -14.91 -3.85 -2.86
CA ALA A 111 -14.79 -4.04 -4.30
C ALA A 111 -14.42 -2.73 -5.03
N ALA A 112 -15.06 -1.62 -4.64
CA ALA A 112 -14.81 -0.32 -5.26
C ALA A 112 -13.36 0.16 -5.08
N ILE A 113 -12.74 -0.04 -3.90
CA ILE A 113 -11.33 0.37 -3.71
C ILE A 113 -10.36 -0.51 -4.51
N LEU A 114 -10.66 -1.82 -4.66
CA LEU A 114 -9.88 -2.73 -5.50
C LEU A 114 -9.99 -2.35 -6.99
N ASP A 115 -11.18 -2.02 -7.46
CA ASP A 115 -11.41 -1.57 -8.84
C ASP A 115 -10.74 -0.21 -9.09
N GLN A 116 -10.79 0.71 -8.12
CA GLN A 116 -10.09 1.99 -8.19
C GLN A 116 -8.57 1.80 -8.29
N MET A 117 -7.97 0.95 -7.45
CA MET A 117 -6.54 0.62 -7.51
C MET A 117 -6.16 0.07 -8.90
N ASP A 118 -6.94 -0.86 -9.45
CA ASP A 118 -6.72 -1.43 -10.79
C ASP A 118 -6.77 -0.38 -11.91
N GLU A 119 -7.79 0.50 -11.86
CA GLU A 119 -7.94 1.58 -12.83
C GLU A 119 -6.74 2.53 -12.84
N HIS A 120 -6.27 2.94 -11.66
CA HIS A 120 -5.10 3.83 -11.52
C HIS A 120 -3.81 3.17 -11.96
N PHE A 121 -3.57 1.93 -11.55
CA PHE A 121 -2.35 1.18 -11.91
C PHE A 121 -2.29 0.98 -13.42
N ARG A 122 -3.39 0.52 -14.03
CA ARG A 122 -3.48 0.34 -15.48
C ARG A 122 -3.32 1.65 -16.24
N ALA A 123 -3.90 2.75 -15.75
CA ALA A 123 -3.75 4.07 -16.38
C ALA A 123 -2.29 4.56 -16.36
N ALA A 124 -1.53 4.21 -15.33
CA ALA A 124 -0.10 4.50 -15.22
C ALA A 124 0.81 3.48 -15.92
N GLY A 125 0.25 2.40 -16.47
CA GLY A 125 1.03 1.33 -17.11
C GLY A 125 1.73 0.39 -16.13
N VAL A 126 1.32 0.40 -14.86
CA VAL A 126 1.75 -0.57 -13.86
C VAL A 126 1.11 -1.93 -14.16
N PRO A 127 1.86 -3.04 -14.12
CA PRO A 127 1.28 -4.38 -14.24
C PRO A 127 0.18 -4.65 -13.20
N ALA A 128 -0.68 -5.63 -13.48
CA ALA A 128 -1.79 -5.97 -12.59
C ALA A 128 -1.38 -6.88 -11.42
N THR A 129 -0.10 -7.25 -11.31
CA THR A 129 0.35 -8.28 -10.37
C THR A 129 0.02 -7.92 -8.92
N ALA A 130 0.29 -6.68 -8.49
CA ALA A 130 -0.06 -6.21 -7.14
C ALA A 130 -1.58 -6.18 -6.89
N VAL A 131 -2.38 -5.88 -7.93
CA VAL A 131 -3.84 -5.87 -7.87
C VAL A 131 -4.39 -7.29 -7.74
N ASP A 132 -3.88 -8.23 -8.53
CA ASP A 132 -4.28 -9.64 -8.49
C ASP A 132 -3.95 -10.27 -7.11
N ILE A 133 -2.82 -9.90 -6.50
CA ILE A 133 -2.46 -10.28 -5.12
C ILE A 133 -3.50 -9.76 -4.12
N ALA A 134 -3.83 -8.47 -4.18
CA ALA A 134 -4.78 -7.85 -3.26
C ALA A 134 -6.19 -8.44 -3.41
N ARG A 135 -6.66 -8.65 -4.65
CA ARG A 135 -7.94 -9.34 -4.93
C ARG A 135 -7.93 -10.79 -4.43
N ARG A 136 -6.79 -11.49 -4.52
CA ARG A 136 -6.65 -12.86 -4.02
C ARG A 136 -6.77 -12.89 -2.51
N GLU A 137 -6.14 -11.96 -1.81
CA GLU A 137 -6.22 -11.87 -0.35
C GLU A 137 -7.63 -11.56 0.14
N ASP A 138 -8.32 -10.63 -0.52
CA ASP A 138 -9.75 -10.40 -0.27
C ASP A 138 -10.57 -11.69 -0.51
N ALA A 139 -10.34 -12.40 -1.61
CA ALA A 139 -11.05 -13.66 -1.89
C ALA A 139 -10.79 -14.74 -0.82
N VAL A 140 -9.55 -14.86 -0.31
CA VAL A 140 -9.21 -15.75 0.80
C VAL A 140 -9.96 -15.35 2.07
N LEU A 141 -9.91 -14.08 2.46
CA LEU A 141 -10.56 -13.56 3.66
C LEU A 141 -12.08 -13.76 3.66
N ASN A 142 -12.70 -13.72 2.47
CA ASN A 142 -14.14 -13.86 2.31
C ASN A 142 -14.59 -15.29 1.97
N GLY A 143 -13.68 -16.27 2.02
CA GLY A 143 -14.01 -17.67 1.82
C GLY A 143 -14.40 -18.01 0.37
N ASP A 144 -13.82 -17.31 -0.61
CA ASP A 144 -13.92 -17.62 -2.04
C ASP A 144 -12.60 -18.20 -2.58
N PRO A 145 -12.27 -19.45 -2.24
CA PRO A 145 -11.02 -20.09 -2.66
C PRO A 145 -10.94 -20.29 -4.18
N ALA A 146 -12.07 -20.36 -4.89
CA ALA A 146 -12.07 -20.54 -6.33
C ALA A 146 -11.54 -19.29 -7.04
N THR A 147 -12.02 -18.11 -6.65
CA THR A 147 -11.49 -16.83 -7.14
C THR A 147 -10.04 -16.65 -6.73
N ALA A 148 -9.69 -16.96 -5.48
CA ALA A 148 -8.31 -16.83 -5.00
C ALA A 148 -7.33 -17.70 -5.80
N LEU A 149 -7.68 -18.96 -6.10
CA LEU A 149 -6.85 -19.84 -6.92
C LEU A 149 -6.68 -19.32 -8.37
N ALA A 150 -7.74 -18.79 -8.96
CA ALA A 150 -7.67 -18.21 -10.30
C ALA A 150 -6.76 -16.99 -10.37
N LEU A 151 -6.79 -16.13 -9.35
CA LEU A 151 -5.91 -14.97 -9.22
C LEU A 151 -4.46 -15.39 -8.94
N GLN A 152 -4.25 -16.38 -8.06
CA GLN A 152 -2.92 -16.92 -7.81
C GLN A 152 -2.25 -17.46 -9.08
N ALA A 153 -3.01 -18.12 -9.96
CA ALA A 153 -2.49 -18.60 -11.23
C ALA A 153 -2.04 -17.47 -12.18
N ARG A 154 -2.66 -16.29 -12.11
CA ARG A 154 -2.22 -15.10 -12.87
C ARG A 154 -0.92 -14.54 -12.30
N VAL A 155 -0.85 -14.43 -10.99
CA VAL A 155 0.36 -13.98 -10.27
C VAL A 155 1.56 -14.89 -10.58
N GLU A 156 1.34 -16.21 -10.64
CA GLU A 156 2.37 -17.19 -11.04
C GLU A 156 2.76 -17.04 -12.53
N ALA A 157 1.78 -16.82 -13.42
CA ALA A 157 2.06 -16.61 -14.83
C ALA A 157 2.87 -15.33 -15.10
N ASP A 158 2.61 -14.25 -14.35
CA ASP A 158 3.39 -13.01 -14.41
C ASP A 158 4.84 -13.24 -13.94
N GLU A 159 5.02 -14.00 -12.86
CA GLU A 159 6.34 -14.39 -12.34
C GLU A 159 7.12 -15.22 -13.36
N GLU A 160 6.48 -16.24 -13.96
CA GLU A 160 7.07 -17.07 -15.02
C GLU A 160 7.45 -16.26 -16.27
N ALA A 161 6.63 -15.25 -16.61
CA ALA A 161 6.89 -14.34 -17.72
C ALA A 161 7.96 -13.27 -17.41
N GLY A 162 8.42 -13.18 -16.16
CA GLY A 162 9.39 -12.18 -15.72
C GLY A 162 8.82 -10.76 -15.69
N VAL A 163 7.51 -10.61 -15.52
CA VAL A 163 6.84 -9.32 -15.35
C VAL A 163 7.38 -8.67 -14.07
N ARG A 164 7.75 -7.39 -14.17
CA ARG A 164 8.27 -6.61 -13.04
C ARG A 164 7.26 -5.54 -12.67
N ASP A 165 6.50 -5.82 -11.63
CA ASP A 165 5.64 -4.84 -10.97
C ASP A 165 6.45 -4.08 -9.90
N PRO A 166 6.58 -2.74 -9.97
CA PRO A 166 7.32 -1.96 -8.96
C PRO A 166 6.66 -1.99 -7.56
N PHE A 167 5.35 -2.25 -7.52
CA PHE A 167 4.53 -2.32 -6.30
C PHE A 167 4.26 -3.75 -5.86
N ASP A 168 5.00 -4.72 -6.42
CA ASP A 168 4.96 -6.10 -5.97
C ASP A 168 5.33 -6.23 -4.48
N ASP A 169 4.84 -7.31 -3.90
CA ASP A 169 5.17 -7.75 -2.55
C ASP A 169 6.63 -8.15 -2.41
N CYS A 170 7.14 -8.06 -1.19
CA CYS A 170 8.42 -8.68 -0.87
C CYS A 170 8.29 -10.23 -0.92
N PRO A 171 9.41 -10.97 -1.03
CA PRO A 171 9.38 -12.43 -1.04
C PRO A 171 8.65 -13.05 0.16
N THR A 172 8.77 -12.45 1.36
CA THR A 172 8.05 -12.90 2.56
C THR A 172 6.54 -12.80 2.39
N CYS A 173 6.04 -11.64 1.94
CA CYS A 173 4.60 -11.40 1.75
C CYS A 173 4.02 -12.31 0.66
N ARG A 174 4.76 -12.54 -0.44
CA ARG A 174 4.39 -13.53 -1.47
C ARG A 174 4.17 -14.93 -0.88
N LEU A 175 5.12 -15.41 -0.06
CA LEU A 175 5.04 -16.71 0.60
C LEU A 175 3.91 -16.76 1.64
N ALA A 176 3.73 -15.69 2.43
CA ALA A 176 2.68 -15.61 3.44
C ALA A 176 1.29 -15.68 2.79
N GLY A 177 1.10 -14.92 1.71
CA GLY A 177 -0.10 -14.97 0.91
C GLY A 177 -0.41 -16.37 0.37
N ARG A 178 0.62 -17.06 -0.17
CA ARG A 178 0.47 -18.44 -0.64
C ARG A 178 0.11 -19.39 0.50
N MET A 179 0.75 -19.25 1.65
CA MET A 179 0.43 -20.01 2.85
C MET A 179 -1.04 -19.84 3.25
N TYR A 180 -1.57 -18.61 3.26
CA TYR A 180 -2.98 -18.36 3.58
C TYR A 180 -3.94 -19.03 2.58
N LEU A 181 -3.63 -18.97 1.29
CA LEU A 181 -4.41 -19.66 0.26
C LEU A 181 -4.38 -21.19 0.44
N ASP A 182 -3.20 -21.76 0.73
CA ASP A 182 -3.05 -23.19 0.97
C ASP A 182 -3.87 -23.62 2.21
N LEU A 183 -3.88 -22.82 3.28
CA LEU A 183 -4.74 -23.07 4.44
C LEU A 183 -6.23 -23.02 4.08
N ALA A 184 -6.65 -21.99 3.32
CA ALA A 184 -8.04 -21.82 2.89
C ALA A 184 -8.54 -22.95 1.97
N THR A 185 -7.63 -23.64 1.28
CA THR A 185 -7.92 -24.76 0.38
C THR A 185 -7.63 -26.14 1.00
N GLY A 186 -7.28 -26.20 2.29
CA GLY A 186 -7.06 -27.46 3.02
C GLY A 186 -5.66 -28.08 2.84
N GLY A 187 -4.74 -27.36 2.20
CA GLY A 187 -3.36 -27.76 1.94
C GLY A 187 -2.41 -27.54 3.13
N THR A 188 -2.70 -28.12 4.31
CA THR A 188 -1.88 -27.89 5.52
C THR A 188 -0.39 -28.21 5.34
N ALA A 189 -0.05 -29.22 4.51
CA ALA A 189 1.34 -29.55 4.23
C ALA A 189 2.06 -28.45 3.43
N ALA A 190 1.42 -27.93 2.37
CA ALA A 190 1.96 -26.85 1.55
C ALA A 190 2.08 -25.53 2.32
N ALA A 191 1.08 -25.22 3.17
CA ALA A 191 1.13 -24.08 4.07
C ALA A 191 2.31 -24.17 5.05
N ARG A 192 2.54 -25.35 5.64
CA ARG A 192 3.70 -25.59 6.50
C ARG A 192 5.02 -25.42 5.74
N ASP A 193 5.10 -25.91 4.50
CA ASP A 193 6.32 -25.78 3.70
C ASP A 193 6.61 -24.30 3.37
N SER A 194 5.57 -23.50 3.06
CA SER A 194 5.67 -22.04 2.89
C SER A 194 6.14 -21.33 4.16
N LEU A 195 5.60 -21.70 5.33
CA LEU A 195 6.05 -21.17 6.62
C LEU A 195 7.52 -21.50 6.87
N MET A 196 7.94 -22.74 6.59
CA MET A 196 9.34 -23.13 6.74
C MET A 196 10.24 -22.35 5.78
N ALA A 197 9.80 -22.09 4.55
CA ALA A 197 10.54 -21.25 3.60
C ALA A 197 10.71 -19.82 4.13
N ILE A 198 9.67 -19.21 4.70
CA ILE A 198 9.74 -17.89 5.35
C ILE A 198 10.79 -17.91 6.48
N LEU A 199 10.72 -18.89 7.38
CA LEU A 199 11.65 -18.99 8.52
C LEU A 199 13.10 -19.25 8.09
N GLN A 200 13.29 -19.93 6.95
CA GLN A 200 14.61 -20.26 6.41
C GLN A 200 15.20 -19.15 5.55
N ALA A 201 14.38 -18.21 5.08
CA ALA A 201 14.83 -17.17 4.17
C ALA A 201 15.84 -16.20 4.82
N GLY A 202 15.87 -16.10 6.16
CA GLY A 202 16.80 -15.21 6.89
C GLY A 202 16.45 -13.72 6.73
N ASP A 203 17.45 -12.83 6.76
CA ASP A 203 17.28 -11.40 6.43
C ASP A 203 16.99 -11.26 4.92
N ILE A 204 15.73 -11.45 4.54
CA ILE A 204 15.26 -11.18 3.17
C ILE A 204 14.82 -9.72 2.99
N GLY A 205 14.95 -8.88 4.02
CA GLY A 205 14.54 -7.48 4.02
C GLY A 205 13.03 -7.36 3.89
N CYS A 206 12.35 -6.93 4.95
CA CYS A 206 10.94 -6.58 4.84
C CYS A 206 10.80 -5.19 4.18
N ARG A 207 9.91 -5.08 3.20
CA ARG A 207 9.57 -3.77 2.60
C ARG A 207 8.59 -2.98 3.49
N ASN A 208 7.82 -3.68 4.34
CA ASN A 208 6.83 -3.09 5.27
C ASN A 208 7.41 -2.80 6.65
N GLU A 209 8.37 -3.61 7.10
CA GLU A 209 9.20 -3.32 8.26
C GLU A 209 10.59 -2.97 7.72
N PRO A 210 10.90 -1.68 7.50
CA PRO A 210 12.26 -1.33 7.16
C PRO A 210 13.21 -1.85 8.26
N GLU A 211 14.00 -2.87 7.92
CA GLU A 211 15.22 -3.23 8.64
C GLU A 211 16.20 -2.03 8.74
N GLY A 212 15.89 -0.93 8.04
CA GLY A 212 16.56 0.37 8.10
C GLY A 212 15.70 1.55 8.58
N ALA A 213 14.70 1.38 9.46
CA ALA A 213 14.14 2.51 10.23
C ALA A 213 15.06 2.96 11.39
N LEU A 214 16.38 2.83 11.19
CA LEU A 214 17.46 3.41 11.99
C LEU A 214 18.53 4.00 11.07
#